data_AF-A0AAD7WRS3-F1
#
_entry.id   AF-A0AAD7WRS3-F1
#
_cell.length_a   1.000
_cell.length_b   1.000
_cell.length_c   1.000
_cell.angle_alpha   90.00
_cell.angle_beta   90.00
_cell.angle_gamma   90.00
#
_symmetry.space_group_name_H-M   'P 1'
#
loop_
_entity.id
_entity.type
_entity.pdbx_description
1 polymer ?
#
loop_
_entity_poly.entity_id
_entity_poly.type
_entity_poly.pdbx_seq_one_letter_code
_entity_poly.pdbx_strand_id
1 'polypeptide(L)'
;MEILSAHRMVIATQDSLKKITQDFTTVKAAADTFVKWANENLEEREGGADIEVETSLPQKRMKKKKNMAGEMAQDEALSDALRAYEVNVHHPILDTASEAIHRRFMTHGTLFADLACLDPRNFDNIKMTDLPHNALQDLSKCLVKFDSRATVENLQSELKNFAGQWDRLKASHMEEYNTRTVEDGSAGEEQEPVIVNKSCASCRNCPLCCFQVLRQFNMLSDAYHILGLAYKYLLTLSLTQVACERTFSTLKFIKSRLRSTLSGDKLETFLLMATEKDVLMGLDSDMIIDRVAEKSELMRKLLL
;
A
#
# COMPACT_ATOMS: atom_id res chain seq x y z
N MET A 1 14.28 1.97 9.08
CA MET A 1 13.22 2.59 8.27
C MET A 1 12.56 3.67 9.12
N GLU A 2 12.55 4.93 8.68
CA GLU A 2 11.86 6.01 9.41
C GLU A 2 10.38 6.06 9.03
N ILE A 3 9.53 5.54 9.92
CA ILE A 3 8.08 5.51 9.74
C ILE A 3 7.52 6.93 9.59
N LEU A 4 8.08 7.91 10.32
CA LEU A 4 7.68 9.32 10.21
C LEU A 4 8.06 9.95 8.87
N SER A 5 9.22 9.58 8.31
CA SER A 5 9.62 10.08 6.99
C SER A 5 8.68 9.56 5.91
N ALA A 6 8.36 8.25 5.95
CA ALA A 6 7.37 7.65 5.06
C ALA A 6 6.00 8.34 5.17
N HIS A 7 5.51 8.58 6.39
CA HIS A 7 4.24 9.29 6.59
C HIS A 7 4.28 10.73 6.03
N ARG A 8 5.38 11.47 6.23
CA ARG A 8 5.58 12.81 5.65
C ARG A 8 5.55 12.79 4.12
N MET A 9 6.13 11.78 3.48
CA MET A 9 6.05 11.62 2.02
C MET A 9 4.60 11.43 1.55
N VAL A 10 3.77 10.70 2.30
CA VAL A 10 2.35 10.53 1.98
C VAL A 10 1.58 11.86 2.14
N ILE A 11 1.86 12.63 3.20
CA ILE A 11 1.27 13.97 3.40
C ILE A 11 1.62 14.87 2.21
N ALA A 12 2.90 14.96 1.85
CA ALA A 12 3.37 15.79 0.74
C ALA A 12 2.74 15.38 -0.60
N THR A 13 2.59 14.08 -0.84
CA THR A 13 1.90 13.55 -2.02
C THR A 13 0.43 13.96 -2.02
N GLN A 14 -0.26 13.88 -0.88
CA GLN A 14 -1.66 14.30 -0.81
C GLN A 14 -1.83 15.80 -1.07
N ASP A 15 -0.95 16.63 -0.52
CA ASP A 15 -0.98 18.08 -0.77
C ASP A 15 -0.72 18.40 -2.25
N SER A 16 0.16 17.63 -2.89
CA SER A 16 0.42 17.74 -4.33
C SER A 16 -0.80 17.32 -5.15
N LEU A 17 -1.48 16.23 -4.77
CA LEU A 17 -2.72 15.78 -5.42
C LEU A 17 -3.83 16.81 -5.30
N LYS A 18 -4.02 17.43 -4.13
CA LYS A 18 -5.01 18.50 -3.93
C LYS A 18 -4.76 19.71 -4.84
N LYS A 19 -3.49 20.05 -5.08
CA LYS A 19 -3.13 21.12 -6.03
C LYS A 19 -3.48 20.72 -7.46
N ILE A 20 -3.21 19.48 -7.85
CA ILE A 20 -3.53 18.95 -9.18
C ILE A 20 -5.05 18.87 -9.40
N THR A 21 -5.84 18.52 -8.37
CA THR A 21 -7.30 18.54 -8.43
C THR A 21 -7.85 19.88 -8.88
N GLN A 22 -7.17 20.99 -8.56
CA GLN A 22 -7.58 22.34 -8.90
C GLN A 22 -7.03 22.83 -10.24
N ASP A 23 -6.13 22.09 -10.89
CA ASP A 23 -5.42 22.53 -12.10
C ASP A 23 -5.72 21.64 -13.32
N PHE A 24 -6.98 21.69 -13.76
CA PHE A 24 -7.40 21.04 -15.01
C PHE A 24 -6.70 21.65 -16.25
N THR A 25 -6.35 22.93 -16.19
CA THR A 25 -5.74 23.66 -17.32
C THR A 25 -4.36 23.11 -17.70
N THR A 26 -3.51 22.84 -16.72
CA THR A 26 -2.18 22.27 -16.98
C THR A 26 -2.28 20.84 -17.47
N VAL A 27 -3.18 20.03 -16.91
CA VAL A 27 -3.42 18.65 -17.36
C VAL A 27 -3.89 18.64 -18.81
N LYS A 28 -4.80 19.54 -19.19
CA LYS A 28 -5.26 19.69 -20.56
C LYS A 28 -4.13 20.12 -21.50
N ALA A 29 -3.33 21.12 -21.13
CA ALA A 29 -2.22 21.57 -21.97
C ALA A 29 -1.18 20.46 -22.22
N ALA A 30 -0.89 19.65 -21.20
CA ALA A 30 -0.03 18.49 -21.34
C ALA A 30 -0.65 17.41 -22.26
N ALA A 31 -1.96 17.17 -22.13
CA ALA A 31 -2.69 16.26 -23.02
C ALA A 31 -2.67 16.74 -24.48
N ASP A 32 -2.92 18.03 -24.72
CA ASP A 32 -2.88 18.62 -26.06
C ASP A 32 -1.47 18.50 -26.69
N THR A 33 -0.42 18.67 -25.87
CA THR A 33 0.98 18.49 -26.29
C THR A 33 1.26 17.03 -26.66
N PHE A 34 0.75 16.08 -25.87
CA PHE A 34 0.88 14.66 -26.15
C PHE A 34 0.14 14.25 -27.42
N VAL A 35 -1.08 14.77 -27.66
CA VAL A 35 -1.85 14.48 -28.88
C VAL A 35 -1.11 14.98 -30.11
N LYS A 36 -0.53 16.18 -30.06
CA LYS A 36 0.31 16.70 -31.16
C LYS A 36 1.50 15.79 -31.44
N TRP A 37 2.28 15.47 -30.41
CA TRP A 37 3.42 14.56 -30.52
C TRP A 37 3.01 13.17 -31.06
N ALA A 38 1.89 12.63 -30.60
CA ALA A 38 1.41 11.31 -31.02
C ALA A 38 1.00 11.31 -32.49
N ASN A 39 0.28 12.33 -32.95
CA ASN A 39 -0.11 12.46 -34.36
C ASN A 39 1.11 12.68 -35.26
N GLU A 40 2.08 13.52 -34.87
CA GLU A 40 3.35 13.70 -35.60
C GLU A 40 4.10 12.36 -35.77
N ASN A 41 4.19 11.54 -34.72
CA ASN A 41 4.84 10.22 -34.79
C ASN A 41 4.06 9.18 -35.61
N LEU A 42 2.73 9.29 -35.65
CA LEU A 42 1.88 8.39 -36.43
C LEU A 42 1.94 8.74 -37.92
N GLU A 43 2.11 10.01 -38.26
CA GLU A 43 2.33 10.50 -39.63
C GLU A 43 3.71 10.09 -40.19
N GLU A 44 4.76 10.08 -39.36
CA GLU A 44 6.13 9.72 -39.77
C GLU A 44 6.37 8.22 -39.98
N ARG A 45 5.51 7.34 -39.44
CA ARG A 45 5.66 5.88 -39.64
C ARG A 45 5.21 5.49 -41.06
N GLU A 46 6.19 5.17 -41.92
CA GLU A 46 5.98 4.58 -43.25
C GLU A 46 5.05 3.35 -43.17
N GLY A 47 3.78 3.54 -43.52
CA GLY A 47 2.77 2.49 -43.44
C GLY A 47 1.32 2.93 -43.40
N GLY A 48 1.03 4.24 -43.29
CA GLY A 48 -0.33 4.77 -43.44
C GLY A 48 -1.34 4.05 -42.55
N ALA A 49 -1.07 3.99 -41.25
CA ALA A 49 -2.11 3.60 -40.32
C ALA A 49 -3.15 4.71 -40.32
N ASP A 50 -4.38 4.40 -40.74
CA ASP A 50 -5.56 5.28 -40.76
C ASP A 50 -6.04 5.53 -39.30
N ILE A 51 -5.10 5.92 -38.43
CA ILE A 51 -5.25 6.04 -36.99
C ILE A 51 -4.80 7.45 -36.62
N GLU A 52 -5.77 8.33 -36.42
CA GLU A 52 -5.56 9.66 -35.87
C GLU A 52 -6.03 9.69 -34.41
N VAL A 53 -5.26 10.34 -33.54
CA VAL A 53 -5.72 10.63 -32.18
C VAL A 53 -6.58 11.89 -32.22
N GLU A 54 -7.84 11.75 -31.80
CA GLU A 54 -8.80 12.87 -31.74
C GLU A 54 -8.25 14.03 -30.89
N THR A 55 -8.31 15.24 -31.46
CA THR A 55 -7.78 16.47 -30.84
C THR A 55 -8.79 17.19 -29.95
N SER A 56 -10.05 16.74 -29.91
CA SER A 56 -11.10 17.37 -29.13
C SER A 56 -12.08 16.36 -28.55
N LEU A 57 -12.66 16.69 -27.39
CA LEU A 57 -13.64 15.84 -26.73
C LEU A 57 -14.97 15.79 -27.52
N PRO A 58 -15.66 14.63 -27.54
CA PRO A 58 -16.89 14.47 -28.29
C PRO A 58 -18.02 15.35 -27.72
N GLN A 59 -18.58 16.20 -28.56
CA GLN A 59 -19.72 17.05 -28.19
C GLN A 59 -21.01 16.22 -28.12
N LYS A 60 -21.56 16.05 -26.91
CA LYS A 60 -22.87 15.39 -26.75
C LYS A 60 -24.00 16.37 -27.03
N ARG A 61 -24.86 16.01 -28.00
CA ARG A 61 -26.08 16.78 -28.31
C ARG A 61 -27.01 16.80 -27.10
N MET A 62 -27.31 18.00 -26.60
CA MET A 62 -28.27 18.20 -25.51
C MET A 62 -29.70 18.05 -26.02
N LYS A 63 -30.50 17.17 -25.40
CA LYS A 63 -31.95 17.11 -25.61
C LYS A 63 -32.62 18.07 -24.61
N LYS A 64 -33.04 19.24 -25.08
CA LYS A 64 -33.88 20.15 -24.27
C LYS A 64 -35.33 19.67 -24.31
N LYS A 65 -35.92 19.46 -23.13
CA LYS A 65 -37.38 19.26 -23.00
C LYS A 65 -38.03 20.64 -22.91
N LYS A 66 -39.20 20.82 -23.53
CA LYS A 66 -39.92 22.09 -23.48
C LYS A 66 -40.50 22.27 -22.06
N ASN A 67 -40.11 23.34 -21.37
CA ASN A 67 -40.69 23.68 -20.07
C ASN A 67 -42.13 24.22 -20.26
N MET A 68 -43.02 23.79 -19.38
CA MET A 68 -44.41 24.27 -19.33
C MET A 68 -44.54 25.43 -18.34
N ALA A 69 -45.53 26.30 -18.54
CA ALA A 69 -45.76 27.43 -17.65
C ALA A 69 -46.05 26.96 -16.21
N GLY A 70 -45.27 27.43 -15.25
CA GLY A 70 -45.37 27.05 -13.83
C GLY A 70 -44.35 26.00 -13.37
N GLU A 71 -43.57 25.41 -14.28
CA GLU A 71 -42.46 24.52 -13.90
C GLU A 71 -41.22 25.33 -13.45
N MET A 72 -40.58 24.90 -12.36
CA MET A 72 -39.28 25.43 -11.98
C MET A 72 -38.23 25.02 -13.02
N ALA A 73 -37.30 25.92 -13.34
CA ALA A 73 -36.22 25.64 -14.27
C ALA A 73 -35.39 24.44 -13.78
N GLN A 74 -35.13 23.48 -14.67
CA GLN A 74 -34.18 22.40 -14.39
C GLN A 74 -32.76 22.95 -14.44
N ASP A 75 -31.86 22.39 -13.63
CA ASP A 75 -30.43 22.73 -13.66
C ASP A 75 -29.89 22.62 -15.10
N GLU A 76 -29.22 23.67 -15.55
CA GLU A 76 -28.65 23.69 -16.90
C GLU A 76 -27.56 22.64 -17.00
N ALA A 77 -27.77 21.64 -17.85
CA ALA A 77 -26.72 20.70 -18.20
C ALA A 77 -25.56 21.47 -18.89
N LEU A 78 -24.33 21.16 -18.49
CA LEU A 78 -23.13 21.83 -19.01
C LEU A 78 -23.04 21.64 -20.54
N SER A 79 -23.07 22.73 -21.29
CA SER A 79 -23.01 22.74 -22.76
C SER A 79 -21.59 22.54 -23.31
N ASP A 80 -20.58 22.92 -22.53
CA ASP A 80 -19.17 22.81 -22.93
C ASP A 80 -18.64 21.42 -22.62
N ALA A 81 -18.19 20.70 -23.64
CA ALA A 81 -17.65 19.34 -23.52
C ALA A 81 -16.43 19.28 -22.59
N LEU A 82 -15.61 20.33 -22.57
CA LEU A 82 -14.43 20.43 -21.70
C LEU A 82 -14.83 20.57 -20.25
N ARG A 83 -15.73 21.51 -19.96
CA ARG A 83 -16.22 21.74 -18.60
C ARG A 83 -17.05 20.57 -18.08
N ALA A 84 -17.79 19.89 -18.96
CA ALA A 84 -18.48 18.65 -18.63
C ALA A 84 -17.52 17.51 -18.28
N TYR A 85 -16.38 17.39 -18.97
CA TYR A 85 -15.36 16.40 -18.64
C TYR A 85 -14.62 16.75 -17.34
N GLU A 86 -14.28 18.02 -17.14
CA GLU A 86 -13.66 18.52 -15.92
C GLU A 86 -14.52 18.18 -14.68
N VAL A 87 -15.82 18.51 -14.72
CA VAL A 87 -16.73 18.31 -13.59
C VAL A 87 -17.13 16.84 -13.40
N ASN A 88 -17.38 16.09 -14.47
CA ASN A 88 -17.93 14.74 -14.35
C ASN A 88 -16.87 13.62 -14.33
N VAL A 89 -15.63 13.91 -14.74
CA VAL A 89 -14.57 12.91 -14.86
C VAL A 89 -13.32 13.32 -14.09
N HIS A 90 -12.76 14.50 -14.37
CA HIS A 90 -11.51 14.92 -13.75
C HIS A 90 -11.63 15.09 -12.22
N HIS A 91 -12.57 15.91 -11.74
CA HIS A 91 -12.75 16.11 -10.30
C HIS A 91 -13.14 14.80 -9.58
N PRO A 92 -14.13 14.00 -10.04
CA PRO A 92 -14.50 12.79 -9.33
C PRO A 92 -13.37 11.75 -9.23
N ILE A 93 -12.55 11.61 -10.27
CA ILE A 93 -11.39 10.69 -10.23
C ILE A 93 -10.36 11.16 -9.20
N LEU A 94 -9.97 12.43 -9.26
CA LEU A 94 -8.95 12.99 -8.37
C LEU A 94 -9.45 13.07 -6.92
N ASP A 95 -10.72 13.40 -6.71
CA ASP A 95 -11.34 13.40 -5.39
C ASP A 95 -11.40 11.99 -4.82
N THR A 96 -11.81 10.99 -5.63
CA THR A 96 -11.83 9.59 -5.19
C THR A 96 -10.42 9.11 -4.83
N ALA A 97 -9.42 9.44 -5.64
CA ALA A 97 -8.02 9.09 -5.35
C ALA A 97 -7.49 9.78 -4.09
N SER A 98 -7.74 11.09 -3.95
CA SER A 98 -7.33 11.90 -2.81
C SER A 98 -7.98 11.43 -1.51
N GLU A 99 -9.29 11.17 -1.54
CA GLU A 99 -10.05 10.69 -0.39
C GLU A 99 -9.65 9.27 0.00
N ALA A 100 -9.37 8.39 -0.98
CA ALA A 100 -8.86 7.05 -0.70
C ALA A 100 -7.50 7.10 0.03
N ILE A 101 -6.58 7.97 -0.40
CA ILE A 101 -5.29 8.18 0.27
C ILE A 101 -5.51 8.80 1.66
N HIS A 102 -6.41 9.77 1.77
CA HIS A 102 -6.73 10.43 3.04
C HIS A 102 -7.22 9.43 4.08
N ARG A 103 -8.27 8.66 3.76
CA ARG A 103 -8.85 7.65 4.66
C ARG A 103 -7.85 6.58 5.07
N ARG A 104 -6.97 6.19 4.15
CA ARG A 104 -6.03 5.09 4.40
C ARG A 104 -4.84 5.50 5.27
N PHE A 105 -4.36 6.74 5.14
CA PHE A 105 -3.08 7.13 5.74
C PHE A 105 -3.15 8.35 6.67
N MET A 106 -4.03 9.33 6.44
CA MET A 106 -4.03 10.55 7.25
C MET A 106 -4.77 10.41 8.57
N THR A 107 -5.78 9.54 8.62
CA THR A 107 -6.56 9.31 9.84
C THR A 107 -5.70 8.73 10.98
N HIS A 108 -4.52 8.19 10.68
CA HIS A 108 -3.66 7.46 11.62
C HIS A 108 -2.35 8.19 11.97
N GLY A 109 -2.26 9.50 11.73
CA GLY A 109 -1.03 10.29 11.98
C GLY A 109 -0.49 10.17 13.42
N THR A 110 -1.37 10.18 14.41
CA THR A 110 -1.04 10.01 15.84
C THR A 110 -0.53 8.61 16.15
N LEU A 111 -1.09 7.57 15.54
CA LEU A 111 -0.59 6.20 15.65
C LEU A 111 0.83 6.08 15.08
N PHE A 112 1.16 6.78 13.99
CA PHE A 112 2.53 6.78 13.47
C PHE A 112 3.53 7.48 14.40
N ALA A 113 3.09 8.53 15.10
CA ALA A 113 3.90 9.15 16.14
C ALA A 113 4.16 8.17 17.29
N ASP A 114 3.14 7.43 17.75
CA ASP A 114 3.29 6.40 18.79
C ASP A 114 4.24 5.28 18.34
N LEU A 115 4.11 4.81 17.10
CA LEU A 115 4.97 3.76 16.55
C LEU A 115 6.43 4.22 16.38
N ALA A 116 6.66 5.52 16.15
CA ALA A 116 8.01 6.07 16.07
C ALA A 116 8.74 6.01 17.42
N CYS A 117 8.03 6.00 18.54
CA CYS A 117 8.63 5.81 19.86
C CYS A 117 9.25 4.42 20.05
N LEU A 118 8.85 3.42 19.25
CA LEU A 118 9.42 2.07 19.26
C LEU A 118 10.73 1.97 18.47
N ASP A 119 11.17 3.04 17.80
CA ASP A 119 12.44 3.05 17.09
C ASP A 119 13.62 3.28 18.07
N PRO A 120 14.65 2.41 18.08
CA PRO A 120 15.86 2.59 18.88
C PRO A 120 16.49 3.96 18.84
N ARG A 121 16.41 4.64 17.69
CA ARG A 121 17.02 5.95 17.48
C ARG A 121 16.40 7.03 18.36
N ASN A 122 15.18 6.81 18.82
CA ASN A 122 14.48 7.72 19.72
C ASN A 122 14.72 7.37 21.19
N PHE A 123 15.35 6.24 21.53
CA PHE A 123 15.50 5.81 22.93
C PHE A 123 16.37 6.76 23.75
N ASP A 124 17.37 7.40 23.14
CA ASP A 124 18.18 8.39 23.85
C ASP A 124 17.34 9.62 24.24
N ASN A 125 16.42 10.04 23.37
CA ASN A 125 15.46 11.10 23.69
C ASN A 125 14.49 10.67 24.80
N ILE A 126 14.07 9.40 24.83
CA ILE A 126 13.19 8.86 25.88
C ILE A 126 13.91 8.81 27.24
N LYS A 127 15.22 8.58 27.25
CA LYS A 127 16.04 8.61 28.47
C LYS A 127 16.22 10.03 29.02
N MET A 128 16.35 11.03 28.14
CA MET A 128 16.67 12.42 28.53
C MET A 128 15.44 13.29 28.77
N THR A 129 14.39 13.11 27.97
CA THR A 129 13.12 13.81 28.08
C THR A 129 12.05 12.75 28.29
N ASP A 130 11.46 12.71 29.49
CA ASP A 130 10.37 11.80 29.80
C ASP A 130 9.30 11.80 28.70
N LEU A 131 8.77 10.61 28.41
CA LEU A 131 7.72 10.43 27.40
C LEU A 131 6.55 11.37 27.66
N PRO A 132 6.05 12.12 26.67
CA PRO A 132 4.92 13.02 26.89
C PRO A 132 3.65 12.21 27.23
N HIS A 133 2.77 12.78 28.07
CA HIS A 133 1.63 12.05 28.65
C HIS A 133 0.64 11.50 27.60
N ASN A 134 0.66 12.08 26.39
CA ASN A 134 -0.18 11.69 25.26
C ASN A 134 0.45 10.62 24.35
N ALA A 135 1.69 10.19 24.61
CA ALA A 135 2.35 9.16 23.82
C ALA A 135 1.77 7.78 24.07
N LEU A 136 1.73 6.95 23.02
CA LEU A 136 1.28 5.55 23.01
C LEU A 136 -0.22 5.35 23.29
N GLN A 137 -1.02 6.42 23.26
CA GLN A 137 -2.46 6.33 23.52
C GLN A 137 -3.20 5.58 22.41
N ASP A 138 -2.92 5.88 21.15
CA ASP A 138 -3.62 5.25 20.03
C ASP A 138 -3.08 3.84 19.79
N LEU A 139 -1.78 3.63 20.02
CA LEU A 139 -1.21 2.29 20.01
C LEU A 139 -1.84 1.42 21.11
N SER A 140 -1.98 1.91 22.34
CA SER A 140 -2.65 1.18 23.43
C SER A 140 -4.10 0.83 23.05
N LYS A 141 -4.88 1.75 22.48
CA LYS A 141 -6.26 1.46 22.00
C LYS A 141 -6.29 0.30 20.99
N CYS A 142 -5.29 0.20 20.11
CA CYS A 142 -5.16 -0.91 19.17
C CYS A 142 -4.79 -2.22 19.87
N LEU A 143 -3.89 -2.18 20.85
CA LEU A 143 -3.38 -3.36 21.55
C LEU A 143 -4.37 -3.94 22.57
N VAL A 144 -5.21 -3.10 23.18
CA VAL A 144 -6.26 -3.53 24.14
C VAL A 144 -7.23 -4.56 23.53
N LYS A 145 -7.40 -4.54 22.20
CA LYS A 145 -8.21 -5.54 21.47
C LYS A 145 -7.64 -6.95 21.56
N PHE A 146 -6.34 -7.08 21.80
CA PHE A 146 -5.62 -8.35 21.86
C PHE A 146 -5.28 -8.75 23.29
N ASP A 147 -4.95 -7.79 24.17
CA ASP A 147 -4.74 -8.01 25.60
C ASP A 147 -5.30 -6.83 26.42
N SER A 148 -6.22 -7.11 27.35
CA SER A 148 -6.82 -6.09 28.22
C SER A 148 -5.82 -5.39 29.15
N ARG A 149 -4.64 -5.99 29.37
CA ARG A 149 -3.56 -5.42 30.18
C ARG A 149 -2.71 -4.37 29.44
N ALA A 150 -2.91 -4.22 28.13
CA ALA A 150 -2.16 -3.30 27.27
C ALA A 150 -2.56 -1.82 27.45
N THR A 151 -2.63 -1.35 28.70
CA THR A 151 -2.89 0.05 29.04
C THR A 151 -1.70 0.94 28.69
N VAL A 152 -1.96 2.24 28.55
CA VAL A 152 -0.94 3.25 28.23
C VAL A 152 0.18 3.24 29.27
N GLU A 153 -0.15 3.16 30.55
CA GLU A 153 0.82 3.18 31.66
C GLU A 153 1.76 1.96 31.63
N ASN A 154 1.20 0.77 31.39
CA ASN A 154 1.99 -0.46 31.31
C ASN A 154 2.91 -0.45 30.09
N LEU A 155 2.40 -0.02 28.93
CA LEU A 155 3.20 0.08 27.72
C LEU A 155 4.32 1.13 27.84
N GLN A 156 4.03 2.29 28.45
CA GLN A 156 5.02 3.34 28.69
C GLN A 156 6.11 2.90 29.68
N SER A 157 5.74 2.20 30.76
CA SER A 157 6.70 1.72 31.75
C SER A 157 7.60 0.61 31.19
N GLU A 158 7.05 -0.35 30.44
CA GLU A 158 7.82 -1.35 29.72
C GLU A 158 8.78 -0.71 28.70
N LEU A 159 8.30 0.27 27.92
CA LEU A 159 9.13 0.96 26.93
C LEU A 159 10.28 1.74 27.59
N LYS A 160 10.02 2.48 28.67
CA LYS A 160 11.06 3.24 29.39
C LYS A 160 12.13 2.30 29.96
N ASN A 161 11.72 1.19 30.56
CA ASN A 161 12.65 0.19 31.10
C ASN A 161 13.49 -0.43 29.98
N PHE A 162 12.85 -0.85 28.89
CA PHE A 162 13.53 -1.41 27.73
C PHE A 162 14.52 -0.41 27.09
N ALA A 163 14.12 0.84 26.90
CA ALA A 163 14.96 1.91 26.36
C ALA A 163 16.20 2.15 27.25
N GLY A 164 16.04 2.12 28.58
CA GLY A 164 17.14 2.23 29.53
C GLY A 164 18.13 1.07 29.48
N GLN A 165 17.65 -0.14 29.16
CA GLN A 165 18.47 -1.35 29.07
C GLN A 165 19.04 -1.60 27.65
N TRP A 166 18.57 -0.86 26.65
CA TRP A 166 18.89 -1.09 25.24
C TRP A 166 20.40 -1.11 24.94
N ASP A 167 21.18 -0.23 25.56
CA ASP A 167 22.63 -0.17 25.33
C ASP A 167 23.37 -1.44 25.76
N ARG A 168 22.83 -2.15 26.76
CA ARG A 168 23.36 -3.43 27.22
C ARG A 168 22.86 -4.58 26.34
N LEU A 169 21.59 -4.51 25.94
CA LEU A 169 20.95 -5.54 25.12
C LEU A 169 21.50 -5.58 23.69
N LYS A 170 21.77 -4.42 23.07
CA LYS A 170 22.34 -4.32 21.72
C LYS A 170 23.78 -4.86 21.60
N ALA A 171 24.48 -5.01 22.72
CA ALA A 171 25.83 -5.56 22.76
C ALA A 171 25.87 -7.09 22.63
N SER A 172 24.74 -7.76 22.87
CA SER A 172 24.61 -9.22 22.71
C SER A 172 24.59 -9.63 21.23
N HIS A 173 25.20 -10.77 20.92
CA HIS A 173 25.28 -11.29 19.55
C HIS A 173 23.90 -11.77 19.08
N MET A 174 23.39 -11.15 18.01
CA MET A 174 22.12 -11.51 17.37
C MET A 174 22.33 -12.64 16.38
N GLU A 175 21.53 -13.70 16.48
CA GLU A 175 21.44 -14.71 15.41
C GLU A 175 20.70 -14.12 14.20
N GLU A 176 21.20 -14.44 13.01
CA GLU A 176 20.63 -14.01 11.74
C GLU A 176 19.21 -14.55 11.58
N TYR A 177 18.29 -13.71 11.12
CA TYR A 177 16.97 -14.14 10.69
C TYR A 177 16.80 -13.86 9.19
N ASN A 178 16.16 -14.80 8.49
CA ASN A 178 15.88 -14.70 7.07
C ASN A 178 14.77 -13.67 6.82
N THR A 179 15.13 -12.49 6.30
CA THR A 179 14.14 -11.62 5.64
C THR A 179 14.11 -11.93 4.14
N ARG A 180 12.91 -12.23 3.61
CA ARG A 180 12.70 -12.42 2.17
C ARG A 180 12.92 -11.08 1.47
N THR A 181 14.05 -10.91 0.81
CA THR A 181 14.37 -9.73 -0.02
C THR A 181 14.55 -10.15 -1.48
N VAL A 182 14.58 -9.21 -2.41
CA VAL A 182 14.81 -9.50 -3.84
C VAL A 182 16.08 -8.75 -4.24
N GLU A 183 16.98 -9.44 -4.93
CA GLU A 183 18.04 -8.79 -5.70
C GLU A 183 17.54 -8.67 -7.14
N ASP A 184 17.63 -7.47 -7.70
CA ASP A 184 17.47 -7.30 -9.14
C ASP A 184 18.62 -8.09 -9.80
N GLY A 185 18.26 -9.12 -10.57
CA GLY A 185 19.21 -9.81 -11.42
C GLY A 185 19.91 -8.79 -12.32
N SER A 186 21.23 -8.95 -12.46
CA SER A 186 22.08 -8.12 -13.32
C SER A 186 21.38 -7.85 -14.67
N ALA A 187 21.38 -6.58 -15.07
CA ALA A 187 20.74 -6.09 -16.28
C ALA A 187 21.14 -6.93 -17.52
N GLY A 188 20.20 -7.74 -18.00
CA GLY A 188 20.36 -8.57 -19.17
C GLY A 188 19.72 -9.93 -18.94
N GLU A 189 18.61 -10.17 -19.65
CA GLU A 189 17.76 -11.38 -19.65
C GLU A 189 16.52 -11.32 -18.75
N GLU A 190 15.39 -11.71 -19.34
CA GLU A 190 14.05 -11.79 -18.75
C GLU A 190 13.96 -12.90 -17.67
N GLN A 191 14.75 -12.79 -16.60
CA GLN A 191 14.70 -13.75 -15.50
C GLN A 191 13.76 -13.25 -14.38
N GLU A 192 12.85 -14.14 -13.95
CA GLU A 192 11.91 -13.90 -12.84
C GLU A 192 12.67 -13.46 -11.57
N PRO A 193 12.12 -12.53 -10.77
CA PRO A 193 12.77 -12.07 -9.54
C PRO A 193 13.01 -13.24 -8.60
N VAL A 194 14.28 -13.54 -8.31
CA VAL A 194 14.66 -14.59 -7.36
C VAL A 194 14.49 -14.06 -5.94
N ILE A 195 13.72 -14.80 -5.11
CA ILE A 195 13.56 -14.50 -3.69
C ILE A 195 14.87 -14.87 -2.99
N VAL A 196 15.66 -13.87 -2.60
CA VAL A 196 16.91 -14.07 -1.86
C VAL A 196 16.70 -13.71 -0.40
N ASN A 197 17.02 -14.64 0.49
CA ASN A 197 17.06 -14.37 1.93
C ASN A 197 18.21 -13.41 2.23
N LYS A 198 17.94 -12.12 2.47
CA LYS A 198 18.95 -11.26 3.11
C LYS A 198 18.71 -11.28 4.61
N SER A 199 19.77 -11.57 5.35
CA SER A 199 19.82 -11.26 6.77
C SER A 199 19.95 -9.74 6.93
N CYS A 200 19.30 -9.16 7.94
CA CYS A 200 19.62 -7.79 8.33
C CYS A 200 21.02 -7.80 8.97
N ALA A 201 22.05 -7.74 8.14
CA ALA A 201 23.42 -7.63 8.62
C ALA A 201 23.58 -6.30 9.37
N SER A 202 23.62 -6.37 10.71
CA SER A 202 24.29 -5.39 11.57
C SER A 202 23.68 -4.00 11.80
N CYS A 203 22.43 -3.68 11.44
CA CYS A 203 21.99 -2.27 11.62
C CYS A 203 21.79 -1.85 13.10
N ARG A 204 21.51 -2.78 14.03
CA ARG A 204 21.36 -2.62 15.51
C ARG A 204 20.49 -1.47 16.03
N ASN A 205 19.92 -0.65 15.16
CA ASN A 205 19.19 0.59 15.46
C ASN A 205 17.84 0.61 14.71
N CYS A 206 17.21 -0.55 14.51
CA CYS A 206 15.90 -0.64 13.89
C CYS A 206 14.89 -1.39 14.77
N PRO A 207 13.57 -1.16 14.58
CA PRO A 207 12.53 -1.86 15.32
C PRO A 207 12.56 -3.39 15.16
N LEU A 208 13.07 -3.90 14.03
CA LEU A 208 13.24 -5.36 13.83
C LEU A 208 14.31 -5.94 14.75
N CYS A 209 15.43 -5.24 14.94
CA CYS A 209 16.46 -5.64 15.90
C CYS A 209 15.93 -5.61 17.33
N CYS A 210 15.07 -4.63 17.70
CA CYS A 210 14.40 -4.65 19.01
C CYS A 210 13.59 -5.92 19.22
N PHE A 211 12.78 -6.28 18.23
CA PHE A 211 11.95 -7.47 18.30
C PHE A 211 12.79 -8.74 18.39
N GLN A 212 13.92 -8.80 17.69
CA GLN A 212 14.87 -9.92 17.77
C GLN A 212 15.49 -10.05 19.17
N VAL A 213 15.90 -8.94 19.82
CA VAL A 213 16.41 -8.95 21.21
C VAL A 213 15.34 -9.59 22.10
N LEU A 214 14.11 -9.07 22.02
CA LEU A 214 13.01 -9.52 22.86
C LEU A 214 12.73 -11.02 22.68
N ARG A 215 12.84 -11.52 21.44
CA ARG A 215 12.66 -12.95 21.14
C ARG A 215 13.82 -13.80 21.65
N GLN A 216 15.06 -13.37 21.45
CA GLN A 216 16.27 -14.12 21.83
C GLN A 216 16.34 -14.33 23.34
N PHE A 217 15.99 -13.31 24.12
CA PHE A 217 15.98 -13.39 25.58
C PHE A 217 14.64 -13.91 26.16
N ASN A 218 13.73 -14.40 25.31
CA ASN A 218 12.40 -14.87 25.69
C ASN A 218 11.59 -13.86 26.55
N MET A 219 11.87 -12.57 26.41
CA MET A 219 11.25 -11.53 27.24
C MET A 219 9.83 -11.15 26.79
N LEU A 220 9.36 -11.75 25.69
CA LEU A 220 8.03 -11.56 25.10
C LEU A 220 6.88 -12.12 25.96
N SER A 221 7.16 -12.97 26.95
CA SER A 221 6.14 -13.65 27.76
C SER A 221 6.02 -13.12 29.19
N ASP A 222 7.12 -12.70 29.82
CA ASP A 222 7.12 -12.36 31.25
C ASP A 222 7.44 -10.89 31.56
N ALA A 223 8.51 -10.33 30.98
CA ALA A 223 8.99 -8.99 31.35
C ALA A 223 8.51 -7.86 30.44
N TYR A 224 8.31 -8.14 29.14
CA TYR A 224 7.98 -7.17 28.10
C TYR A 224 6.87 -7.70 27.19
N HIS A 225 5.79 -8.21 27.78
CA HIS A 225 4.70 -8.84 27.03
C HIS A 225 3.96 -7.83 26.14
N ILE A 226 3.65 -6.66 26.68
CA ILE A 226 2.86 -5.62 26.01
C ILE A 226 3.72 -4.94 24.94
N LEU A 227 4.98 -4.67 25.26
CA LEU A 227 5.96 -4.16 24.30
C LEU A 227 6.23 -5.16 23.18
N GLY A 228 6.32 -6.45 23.49
CA GLY A 228 6.44 -7.52 22.51
C GLY A 228 5.26 -7.57 21.53
N LEU A 229 4.05 -7.39 22.06
CA LEU A 229 2.84 -7.27 21.26
C LEU A 229 2.85 -6.01 20.39
N ALA A 230 3.32 -4.88 20.92
CA ALA A 230 3.49 -3.63 20.17
C ALA A 230 4.46 -3.78 18.98
N TYR A 231 5.59 -4.46 19.18
CA TYR A 231 6.53 -4.75 18.09
C TYR A 231 5.96 -5.72 17.05
N LYS A 232 5.22 -6.76 17.48
CA LYS A 232 4.50 -7.64 16.54
C LYS A 232 3.52 -6.83 15.69
N TYR A 233 2.71 -5.99 16.33
CA TYR A 233 1.78 -5.10 15.65
C TYR A 233 2.50 -4.23 14.61
N LEU A 234 3.58 -3.55 15.01
CA LEU A 234 4.38 -2.72 14.12
C LEU A 234 4.93 -3.48 12.89
N LEU A 235 5.47 -4.68 13.10
CA LEU A 235 6.05 -5.50 12.01
C LEU A 235 4.99 -6.11 11.07
N THR A 236 3.74 -6.21 11.53
CA THR A 236 2.62 -6.65 10.69
C THR A 236 1.97 -5.54 9.88
N LEU A 237 2.28 -4.27 10.17
CA LEU A 237 1.73 -3.15 9.40
C LEU A 237 2.34 -3.10 7.99
N SER A 238 1.48 -2.96 6.99
CA SER A 238 1.87 -2.88 5.57
C SER A 238 2.84 -1.74 5.26
N LEU A 239 2.86 -0.69 6.08
CA LEU A 239 3.76 0.47 5.93
C LEU A 239 5.23 0.16 6.22
N THR A 240 5.52 -0.91 6.96
CA THR A 240 6.90 -1.33 7.26
C THR A 240 7.40 -2.41 6.29
N GLN A 241 6.52 -2.89 5.40
CA GLN A 241 6.78 -4.02 4.55
C GLN A 241 7.04 -3.60 3.10
N VAL A 242 8.30 -3.70 2.68
CA VAL A 242 8.72 -3.69 1.26
C VAL A 242 8.00 -4.80 0.46
N ALA A 243 7.38 -5.77 1.14
CA ALA A 243 6.53 -6.80 0.54
C ALA A 243 5.37 -6.25 -0.30
N CYS A 244 4.76 -5.14 0.09
CA CYS A 244 3.64 -4.59 -0.66
C CYS A 244 4.07 -4.03 -2.03
N GLU A 245 5.31 -3.56 -2.19
CA GLU A 245 5.84 -3.16 -3.51
C GLU A 245 6.03 -4.39 -4.43
N ARG A 246 6.41 -5.54 -3.85
CA ARG A 246 6.54 -6.81 -4.58
C ARG A 246 5.21 -7.29 -5.16
N THR A 247 4.09 -7.16 -4.43
CA THR A 247 2.76 -7.58 -4.92
C THR A 247 2.28 -6.69 -6.08
N PHE A 248 2.61 -5.40 -6.06
CA PHE A 248 2.32 -4.50 -7.18
C PHE A 248 3.18 -4.79 -8.42
N SER A 249 4.42 -5.27 -8.25
CA SER A 249 5.25 -5.74 -9.36
C SER A 249 4.69 -7.04 -9.97
N THR A 250 4.24 -7.98 -9.13
CA THR A 250 3.57 -9.21 -9.63
C THR A 250 2.26 -8.91 -10.36
N LEU A 251 1.55 -7.85 -9.97
CA LEU A 251 0.35 -7.36 -10.65
C LEU A 251 0.59 -7.07 -12.13
N LYS A 252 1.80 -6.62 -12.52
CA LYS A 252 2.18 -6.41 -13.93
C LYS A 252 2.09 -7.68 -14.77
N PHE A 253 2.44 -8.83 -14.18
CA PHE A 253 2.36 -10.13 -14.87
C PHE A 253 0.94 -10.69 -14.89
N ILE A 254 0.13 -10.39 -13.87
CA ILE A 254 -1.27 -10.84 -13.80
C ILE A 254 -2.16 -10.03 -14.75
N LYS A 255 -2.04 -8.70 -14.71
CA LYS A 255 -2.73 -7.77 -15.61
C LYS A 255 -1.91 -7.53 -16.88
N SER A 256 -1.90 -8.52 -17.75
CA SER A 256 -1.41 -8.36 -19.12
C SER A 256 -2.46 -7.66 -20.00
N ARG A 257 -2.04 -7.21 -21.20
CA ARG A 257 -2.95 -6.63 -22.21
C ARG A 257 -4.18 -7.51 -22.49
N LEU A 258 -4.00 -8.83 -22.46
CA LEU A 258 -5.04 -9.82 -22.69
C LEU A 258 -5.94 -10.07 -21.46
N ARG A 259 -5.52 -9.66 -20.25
CA ARG A 259 -6.22 -9.87 -18.98
C ARG A 259 -6.61 -8.54 -18.31
N SER A 260 -6.72 -7.46 -19.08
CA SER A 260 -6.98 -6.10 -18.58
C SER A 260 -8.36 -5.95 -17.92
N THR A 261 -9.32 -6.79 -18.30
CA THR A 261 -10.73 -6.76 -17.83
C THR A 261 -11.04 -7.77 -16.73
N LEU A 262 -10.03 -8.27 -16.01
CA LEU A 262 -10.23 -9.22 -14.92
C LEU A 262 -11.03 -8.58 -13.77
N SER A 263 -12.04 -9.30 -13.25
CA SER A 263 -12.84 -8.85 -12.10
C SER A 263 -11.99 -8.78 -10.82
N GLY A 264 -12.40 -7.93 -9.87
CA GLY A 264 -11.69 -7.70 -8.60
C GLY A 264 -11.38 -9.00 -7.85
N ASP A 265 -12.39 -9.84 -7.64
CA ASP A 265 -12.25 -11.11 -6.88
C ASP A 265 -11.25 -12.07 -7.53
N LYS A 266 -11.27 -12.17 -8.87
CA LYS A 266 -10.33 -13.01 -9.61
C LYS A 266 -8.92 -12.45 -9.52
N LEU A 267 -8.77 -11.12 -9.61
CA LEU A 267 -7.49 -10.44 -9.51
C LEU A 267 -6.84 -10.68 -8.15
N GLU A 268 -7.61 -10.56 -7.06
CA GLU A 268 -7.15 -10.83 -5.70
C GLU A 268 -6.70 -12.29 -5.55
N THR A 269 -7.49 -13.24 -6.09
CA THR A 269 -7.16 -14.67 -6.06
C THR A 269 -5.85 -14.96 -6.82
N PHE A 270 -5.68 -14.41 -8.03
CA PHE A 270 -4.43 -14.59 -8.79
C PHE A 270 -3.25 -13.92 -8.13
N LEU A 271 -3.46 -12.77 -7.49
CA LEU A 271 -2.41 -12.08 -6.74
C LEU A 271 -1.92 -12.97 -5.59
N LEU A 272 -2.84 -13.54 -4.82
CA LEU A 272 -2.51 -14.45 -3.72
C LEU A 272 -1.72 -15.68 -4.21
N MET A 273 -2.17 -16.30 -5.30
CA MET A 273 -1.47 -17.45 -5.90
C MET A 273 -0.06 -17.08 -6.41
N ALA A 274 0.10 -15.89 -6.98
CA ALA A 274 1.41 -15.43 -7.47
C ALA A 274 2.36 -15.04 -6.33
N THR A 275 1.85 -14.47 -5.24
CA THR A 275 2.67 -14.07 -4.09
C THR A 275 3.14 -15.26 -3.25
N GLU A 276 2.31 -16.30 -3.15
CA GLU A 276 2.60 -17.53 -2.40
C GLU A 276 2.89 -18.71 -3.34
N LYS A 277 3.57 -18.45 -4.47
CA LYS A 277 3.92 -19.47 -5.49
C LYS A 277 4.66 -20.66 -4.87
N ASP A 278 5.57 -20.43 -3.92
CA ASP A 278 6.32 -21.49 -3.25
C ASP A 278 5.41 -22.46 -2.46
N VAL A 279 4.39 -21.91 -1.79
CA VAL A 279 3.39 -22.71 -1.08
C VAL A 279 2.54 -23.47 -2.09
N LEU A 280 2.14 -22.80 -3.18
CA LEU A 280 1.33 -23.40 -4.24
C LEU A 280 2.06 -24.57 -4.92
N MET A 281 3.35 -24.42 -5.22
CA MET A 281 4.19 -25.47 -5.83
C MET A 281 4.49 -26.61 -4.85
N GLY A 282 4.35 -26.39 -3.55
CA GLY A 282 4.44 -27.41 -2.51
C GLY A 282 3.14 -28.18 -2.25
N LEU A 283 2.02 -27.79 -2.87
CA LEU A 283 0.76 -28.53 -2.77
C LEU A 283 0.76 -29.70 -3.76
N ASP A 284 0.30 -30.85 -3.29
CA ASP A 284 0.12 -32.02 -4.14
C ASP A 284 -1.02 -31.80 -5.14
N SER A 285 -0.74 -32.03 -6.41
CA SER A 285 -1.70 -31.83 -7.50
C SER A 285 -2.88 -32.80 -7.40
N ASP A 286 -2.63 -34.04 -6.96
CA ASP A 286 -3.66 -35.06 -6.82
C ASP A 286 -4.64 -34.68 -5.69
N MET A 287 -4.12 -34.20 -4.55
CA MET A 287 -4.97 -33.65 -3.47
C MET A 287 -5.85 -32.48 -3.93
N ILE A 288 -5.35 -31.63 -4.84
CA ILE A 288 -6.15 -30.52 -5.38
C ILE A 288 -7.28 -31.06 -6.27
N ILE A 289 -6.96 -32.02 -7.14
CA ILE A 289 -7.94 -32.67 -8.03
C ILE A 289 -9.04 -33.34 -7.22
N ASP A 290 -8.69 -34.11 -6.19
CA ASP A 290 -9.64 -34.78 -5.30
C ASP A 290 -10.58 -33.78 -4.62
N ARG A 291 -10.02 -32.68 -4.07
CA ARG A 291 -10.82 -31.62 -3.44
C ARG A 291 -11.76 -30.91 -4.40
N VAL A 292 -11.41 -30.81 -5.67
CA VAL A 292 -12.27 -30.19 -6.70
C VAL A 292 -13.34 -31.19 -7.15
N ALA A 293 -12.98 -32.47 -7.28
CA ALA A 293 -13.89 -33.56 -7.58
C ALA A 293 -15.01 -33.68 -6.54
N GLU A 294 -14.69 -33.49 -5.26
CA GLU A 294 -15.67 -33.53 -4.15
C GLU A 294 -16.72 -32.40 -4.18
N LYS A 295 -16.48 -31.29 -4.90
CA LYS A 295 -17.40 -30.13 -4.89
C LYS A 295 -18.67 -30.32 -5.70
N SER A 296 -18.71 -31.29 -6.62
CA SER A 296 -19.87 -31.53 -7.47
C SER A 296 -19.86 -32.95 -8.02
N GLU A 297 -21.03 -33.59 -8.10
CA GLU A 297 -21.16 -34.92 -8.72
C GLU A 297 -20.67 -34.97 -10.17
N LEU A 298 -20.77 -33.86 -10.91
CA LEU A 298 -20.28 -33.77 -12.29
C LEU A 298 -18.76 -33.73 -12.33
N MET A 299 -18.12 -32.98 -11.43
CA MET A 299 -16.66 -32.90 -11.32
C MET A 299 -16.08 -34.21 -10.82
N ARG A 300 -16.77 -34.88 -9.89
CA ARG A 300 -16.39 -36.22 -9.41
C ARG A 300 -16.30 -37.25 -10.53
N LYS A 301 -17.19 -37.19 -11.54
CA LYS A 301 -17.18 -38.13 -12.67
C LYS A 301 -16.13 -37.82 -13.73
N LEU A 302 -15.65 -36.59 -13.79
CA LEU A 302 -14.70 -36.13 -14.82
C LEU A 302 -13.25 -36.17 -14.35
N LEU A 303 -13.02 -36.11 -13.03
CA LEU A 303 -11.71 -35.96 -12.41
C LEU A 303 -11.25 -37.21 -11.64
N LEU A 304 -12.18 -38.10 -11.25
CA LEU A 304 -11.94 -39.38 -10.58
C LEU A 304 -12.56 -40.53 -11.39
#